data_AF-E3LSN6-F1
#
_entry.id   AF-E3LSN6-F1
#
_cell.length_a   1.000
_cell.length_b   1.000
_cell.length_c   1.000
_cell.angle_alpha   90.00
_cell.angle_beta   90.00
_cell.angle_gamma   90.00
#
_symmetry.space_group_name_H-M   'P 1'
#
loop_
_entity.id
_entity.type
_entity.pdbx_description
1 polymer ?
#
loop_
_entity_poly.entity_id
_entity_poly.type
_entity_poly.pdbx_seq_one_letter_code
_entity_poly.pdbx_strand_id
1 'polypeptide(L)'
;MRKKRELEKRPEANNGKTETNPWVSFTSFDLNVANMDNFFAPVFTMGKYYTQGDKVLMPLAIQVHHAVCDGFHVGRMLNELQQYCDEWQGGA
;
A
#
# COMPACT_ATOMS: atom_id res chain seq x y z
N MET A 1 12.35 20.33 -41.00
CA MET A 1 13.03 20.02 -39.73
C MET A 1 11.99 19.64 -38.68
N ARG A 2 11.78 18.35 -38.40
CA ARG A 2 10.82 17.87 -37.38
C ARG A 2 11.60 17.63 -36.09
N LYS A 3 11.38 18.49 -35.08
CA LYS A 3 11.96 18.38 -33.74
C LYS A 3 11.46 17.07 -33.10
N LYS A 4 12.37 16.13 -32.83
CA LYS A 4 12.11 14.91 -32.06
C LYS A 4 11.57 15.34 -30.69
N ARG A 5 10.32 15.00 -30.40
CA ARG A 5 9.77 14.98 -29.03
C ARG A 5 10.34 13.73 -28.39
N GLU A 6 11.28 13.91 -27.48
CA GLU A 6 11.67 12.84 -26.56
C GLU A 6 10.41 12.43 -25.78
N LEU A 7 10.11 11.14 -25.82
CA LEU A 7 9.08 10.50 -25.01
C LEU A 7 9.59 10.53 -23.56
N GLU A 8 9.35 11.64 -22.87
CA GLU A 8 9.35 11.65 -21.42
C GLU A 8 8.24 10.68 -20.99
N LYS A 9 8.63 9.48 -20.55
CA LYS A 9 7.68 8.50 -20.01
C LYS A 9 6.94 9.18 -18.87
N ARG A 10 5.66 9.51 -19.08
CA ARG A 10 4.75 9.86 -17.98
C ARG A 10 4.83 8.71 -16.98
N PRO A 11 5.08 8.95 -15.68
CA PRO A 11 5.00 7.89 -14.70
C PRO A 11 3.62 7.24 -14.82
N GLU A 12 3.61 5.91 -14.88
CA GLU A 12 2.40 5.09 -14.99
C GLU A 12 1.45 5.52 -13.85
N ALA A 13 0.43 6.33 -14.15
CA ALA A 13 -0.37 7.03 -13.14
C ALA A 13 -1.34 6.13 -12.35
N ASN A 14 -1.26 4.80 -12.54
CA ASN A 14 -2.17 3.81 -11.98
C ASN A 14 -1.49 2.82 -11.00
N ASN A 15 -0.24 3.05 -10.61
CA ASN A 15 0.45 2.13 -9.71
C ASN A 15 0.37 2.61 -8.25
N GLY A 16 -0.32 1.83 -7.41
CA GLY A 16 -0.14 1.88 -5.96
C GLY A 16 1.30 1.53 -5.59
N LYS A 17 1.81 2.12 -4.51
CA LYS A 17 3.16 1.81 -4.01
C LYS A 17 3.07 0.77 -2.89
N THR A 18 3.95 -0.22 -2.93
CA THR A 18 4.09 -1.21 -1.86
C THR A 18 5.54 -1.23 -1.39
N GLU A 19 5.74 -1.04 -0.10
CA GLU A 19 7.04 -1.08 0.56
C GLU A 19 7.04 -2.18 1.62
N THR A 20 8.17 -2.88 1.77
CA THR A 20 8.31 -3.97 2.75
C THR A 20 9.50 -3.70 3.66
N ASN A 21 9.24 -3.65 4.96
CA ASN A 21 10.25 -3.60 6.02
C ASN A 21 10.28 -4.95 6.76
N PRO A 22 11.05 -5.94 6.27
CA PRO A 22 11.10 -7.28 6.85
C PRO A 22 11.90 -7.35 8.16
N TRP A 23 12.53 -6.26 8.60
CA TRP A 23 13.35 -6.26 9.81
C TRP A 23 12.58 -5.87 11.07
N VAL A 24 11.54 -5.06 10.93
CA VAL A 24 10.83 -4.45 12.07
C VAL A 24 9.37 -4.88 12.11
N SER A 25 8.95 -5.42 13.25
CA SER A 25 7.54 -5.67 13.58
C SER A 25 6.98 -4.40 14.22
N PHE A 26 6.61 -3.42 13.40
CA PHE A 26 6.10 -2.14 13.88
C PHE A 26 4.65 -2.23 14.37
N THR A 27 4.26 -1.30 15.24
CA THR A 27 2.85 -1.10 15.66
C THR A 27 2.22 0.14 15.02
N SER A 28 3.04 1.07 14.53
CA SER A 28 2.65 2.24 13.77
C SER A 28 3.74 2.55 12.73
N PHE A 29 3.35 2.99 11.54
CA PHE A 29 4.24 3.44 10.49
C PHE A 29 3.58 4.63 9.79
N ASP A 30 4.27 5.77 9.77
CA ASP A 30 3.81 7.00 9.13
C ASP A 30 4.83 7.44 8.09
N LEU A 31 4.38 7.60 6.84
CA LEU A 31 5.21 8.10 5.76
C LEU A 31 5.03 9.62 5.66
N ASN A 32 5.99 10.38 6.17
CA ASN A 32 5.96 11.84 5.98
C ASN A 32 6.41 12.19 4.55
N VAL A 33 5.46 12.42 3.66
CA VAL A 33 5.72 12.85 2.29
C VAL A 33 5.74 14.38 2.24
N ALA A 34 6.91 14.96 2.00
CA ALA A 34 7.09 16.42 1.95
C ALA A 34 6.32 17.12 0.80
N ASN A 35 5.93 16.39 -0.25
CA ASN A 35 5.14 16.89 -1.37
C ASN A 35 4.01 15.90 -1.70
N MET A 36 2.82 16.16 -1.18
CA MET A 36 1.61 15.34 -1.43
C MET A 36 0.80 15.80 -2.65
N ASP A 37 1.23 16.86 -3.34
CA ASP A 37 0.51 17.42 -4.48
C ASP A 37 0.33 16.38 -5.60
N ASN A 38 -0.93 16.04 -5.90
CA ASN A 38 -1.37 15.06 -6.89
C ASN A 38 -0.96 13.59 -6.66
N PHE A 39 -0.58 13.22 -5.43
CA PHE A 39 -0.31 11.82 -5.08
C PHE A 39 -1.56 11.13 -4.52
N PHE A 40 -2.39 10.57 -5.40
CA PHE A 40 -3.64 9.88 -5.03
C PHE A 40 -3.51 8.35 -4.89
N ALA A 41 -2.36 7.81 -5.30
CA ALA A 41 -2.12 6.38 -5.23
C ALA A 41 -1.94 5.94 -3.76
N PRO A 42 -2.62 4.88 -3.30
CA PRO A 42 -2.41 4.37 -1.95
C PRO A 42 -0.98 3.83 -1.80
N VAL A 43 -0.38 4.06 -0.62
CA VAL A 43 0.89 3.47 -0.23
C VAL A 43 0.62 2.41 0.83
N PHE A 44 1.11 1.20 0.58
CA PHE A 44 1.07 0.07 1.50
C PHE A 44 2.46 -0.15 2.07
N THR A 45 2.57 -0.30 3.39
CA THR A 45 3.81 -0.67 4.05
C THR A 45 3.60 -1.94 4.87
N MET A 46 4.37 -2.98 4.57
CA MET A 46 4.30 -4.28 5.25
C MET A 46 5.51 -4.44 6.18
N GLY A 47 5.27 -4.87 7.41
CA GLY A 47 6.31 -5.11 8.41
C GLY A 47 6.72 -6.57 8.52
N LYS A 48 7.69 -6.84 9.40
CA LYS A 48 8.08 -8.20 9.77
C LYS A 48 6.93 -8.90 10.50
N TYR A 49 6.48 -10.04 9.98
CA TYR A 49 5.50 -10.88 10.67
C TYR A 49 6.07 -11.45 11.97
N TYR A 50 5.19 -11.73 12.92
CA TYR A 50 5.53 -12.29 14.22
C TYR A 50 4.43 -13.21 14.72
N THR A 51 4.79 -14.13 15.61
CA THR A 51 3.84 -15.06 16.23
C THR A 51 3.27 -14.46 17.50
N GLN A 52 1.95 -14.50 17.68
CA GLN A 52 1.25 -14.12 18.89
C GLN A 52 0.29 -15.27 19.28
N GLY A 53 0.71 -16.09 20.25
CA GLY A 53 0.02 -17.32 20.60
C GLY A 53 -0.03 -18.28 19.41
N ASP A 54 -1.23 -18.71 19.03
CA ASP A 54 -1.46 -19.63 17.91
C ASP A 54 -1.63 -18.92 16.55
N LYS A 55 -1.42 -17.59 16.50
CA LYS A 55 -1.61 -16.77 15.30
C LYS A 55 -0.28 -16.22 14.79
N VAL A 56 -0.16 -16.10 13.46
CA VAL A 56 0.89 -15.32 12.81
C VAL A 56 0.28 -14.00 12.38
N LEU A 57 0.81 -12.89 12.92
CA LEU A 57 0.35 -11.54 12.61
C LEU A 57 1.40 -10.80 11.80
N MET A 58 0.96 -9.92 10.90
CA MET A 58 1.83 -9.09 10.08
C MET A 58 1.41 -7.63 10.19
N PRO A 59 2.31 -6.72 10.56
CA PRO A 59 2.02 -5.29 10.53
C PRO A 59 1.75 -4.83 9.10
N LEU A 60 0.66 -4.09 8.92
CA LEU A 60 0.28 -3.46 7.66
C LEU A 60 -0.14 -2.02 7.96
N ALA A 61 0.49 -1.06 7.30
CA ALA A 61 0.10 0.34 7.31
C ALA A 61 -0.34 0.76 5.90
N ILE A 62 -1.34 1.63 5.84
CA ILE A 62 -1.88 2.16 4.59
C ILE A 62 -1.93 3.67 4.72
N GLN A 63 -1.33 4.37 3.76
CA GLN A 63 -1.48 5.80 3.60
C GLN A 63 -2.32 6.08 2.34
N VAL A 64 -3.41 6.82 2.53
CA VAL A 64 -4.30 7.25 1.45
C VAL A 64 -4.50 8.74 1.48
N HIS A 65 -4.79 9.33 0.31
CA HIS A 65 -5.13 10.74 0.22
C HIS A 65 -6.63 10.95 0.51
N HIS A 66 -6.95 11.78 1.51
CA HIS A 66 -8.34 11.99 1.97
C HIS A 66 -9.31 12.53 0.90
N ALA A 67 -8.79 13.20 -0.13
CA ALA A 67 -9.62 13.67 -1.26
C ALA A 67 -10.26 12.53 -2.09
N VAL A 68 -9.74 11.30 -1.99
CA VAL A 68 -10.23 10.14 -2.76
C VAL A 68 -10.69 8.96 -1.90
N CYS A 69 -10.21 8.87 -0.65
CA CYS A 69 -10.57 7.80 0.28
C CYS A 69 -10.89 8.38 1.67
N ASP A 70 -11.98 7.91 2.27
CA ASP A 70 -12.30 8.15 3.67
C ASP A 70 -12.06 6.88 4.51
N GLY A 71 -12.32 6.96 5.82
CA GLY A 71 -12.16 5.83 6.73
C GLY A 71 -13.03 4.63 6.40
N PHE A 72 -14.18 4.82 5.74
CA PHE A 72 -15.04 3.71 5.30
C PHE A 72 -14.38 2.91 4.17
N HIS A 73 -13.81 3.60 3.18
CA HIS A 73 -13.11 2.94 2.07
C HIS A 73 -11.93 2.10 2.56
N VAL A 74 -11.12 2.68 3.46
CA VAL A 74 -9.96 1.97 4.04
C VAL A 74 -10.40 0.79 4.91
N GLY A 75 -11.39 1.00 5.77
CA GLY A 75 -11.90 -0.06 6.66
C GLY A 75 -12.51 -1.23 5.88
N ARG A 76 -13.31 -0.94 4.84
CA ARG A 76 -13.87 -1.97 3.96
C ARG A 76 -12.76 -2.78 3.28
N MET A 77 -11.76 -2.10 2.70
CA MET A 77 -10.65 -2.77 2.01
C MET A 77 -9.83 -3.66 2.95
N LEU A 78 -9.54 -3.21 4.18
CA LEU A 78 -8.81 -4.01 5.16
C LEU A 78 -9.58 -5.28 5.59
N ASN A 79 -10.91 -5.18 5.72
CA ASN A 79 -11.75 -6.34 6.05
C ASN A 79 -11.76 -7.36 4.90
N GLU A 80 -11.93 -6.89 3.66
CA GLU A 80 -11.88 -7.76 2.47
C GLU A 80 -10.49 -8.38 2.28
N LEU A 81 -9.42 -7.64 2.58
CA LEU A 81 -8.05 -8.16 2.55
C LEU A 81 -7.86 -9.33 3.53
N GLN A 82 -8.35 -9.19 4.76
CA GLN A 82 -8.28 -10.28 5.74
C GLN A 82 -9.02 -11.53 5.26
N GLN A 83 -10.23 -11.36 4.71
CA GLN A 83 -11.00 -12.47 4.14
C GLN A 83 -10.24 -13.18 3.01
N TYR A 84 -9.65 -12.42 2.08
CA TYR A 84 -8.84 -13.00 1.02
C TYR A 84 -7.63 -13.76 1.56
N CYS A 85 -6.94 -13.24 2.59
CA CYS A 85 -5.83 -13.96 3.21
C CYS A 85 -6.26 -15.28 3.86
N ASP A 86 -7.45 -15.33 4.45
CA ASP A 86 -7.97 -16.53 5.11
C ASP A 86 -8.50 -17.57 4.11
N GLU A 87 -9.07 -17.12 2.99
CA GLU A 87 -9.72 -17.98 2.00
C GLU A 87 -8.83 -18.37 0.82
N TRP A 88 -7.66 -17.74 0.65
CA TRP A 88 -6.81 -17.98 -0.51
C TRP A 88 -6.22 -19.39 -0.51
N GLN A 89 -6.60 -20.18 -1.53
CA GLN A 89 -6.19 -21.59 -1.68
C GLN A 89 -4.92 -21.77 -2.53
N GLY A 90 -4.25 -20.68 -2.91
CA GLY A 90 -3.17 -20.70 -3.89
C GLY A 90 -3.70 -20.90 -5.30
N GLY A 91 -3.57 -19.87 -6.15
CA GLY A 91 -3.86 -20.02 -7.57
C GLY A 91 -2.82 -20.95 -8.21
N ALA A 92 -3.28 -22.01 -8.87
CA ALA A 92 -2.44 -22.89 -9.70
C ALA A 92 -1.97 -22.17 -10.97
#